data_AF-A0A2G9Z9B6-F1
#
_entry.id   AF-A0A2G9Z9B6-F1
#
_cell.length_a   1.000
_cell.length_b   1.000
_cell.length_c   1.000
_cell.angle_alpha   90.00
_cell.angle_beta   90.00
_cell.angle_gamma   90.00
#
_symmetry.space_group_name_H-M   'P 1'
#
loop_
_entity.id
_entity.type
_entity.pdbx_description
1 polymer ?
#
loop_
_entity_poly.entity_id
_entity_poly.type
_entity_poly.pdbx_seq_one_letter_code
_entity_poly.pdbx_strand_id
1 'polypeptide(L)'
;MTKNKIILIFVGVAVLIVVLFVVGKPGTAPAGADLSQAVAPGTLAAAESNFDFGAVSMAAGKVTHTFVVKNDSAAPQPLTRFYTSCMCTEATLIQGGRRMGPVGMAGHSPVPNWNLTIAPGEEVQVEVTFDPAAHGPAGIGAIAREVRLESDTGTLLTLGITANVTP
;
A
#
# COMPACT_ATOMS: atom_id res chain seq x y z
N MET A 1 -50.56 24.63 -37.87
CA MET A 1 -50.34 23.64 -36.78
C MET A 1 -51.38 23.91 -35.71
N THR A 2 -52.24 22.93 -35.36
CA THR A 2 -53.35 23.16 -34.42
C THR A 2 -52.81 23.37 -33.01
N LYS A 3 -53.43 24.28 -32.24
CA LYS A 3 -53.00 24.71 -30.90
C LYS A 3 -52.66 23.53 -29.96
N ASN A 4 -53.36 22.41 -30.12
CA ASN A 4 -53.19 21.18 -29.35
C ASN A 4 -51.88 20.42 -29.67
N LYS A 5 -51.39 20.50 -30.92
CA LYS A 5 -50.10 19.90 -31.31
C LYS A 5 -48.90 20.67 -30.75
N ILE A 6 -49.05 21.99 -30.53
CA ILE A 6 -48.01 22.81 -29.91
C ILE A 6 -47.89 22.48 -28.42
N ILE A 7 -49.02 22.33 -27.71
CA ILE A 7 -49.05 21.98 -26.28
C ILE A 7 -48.39 20.62 -26.03
N LEU A 8 -48.66 19.61 -26.87
CA LEU A 8 -48.06 18.27 -26.71
C LEU A 8 -46.54 18.26 -26.92
N ILE A 9 -46.01 19.11 -27.80
CA ILE A 9 -44.55 19.21 -28.02
C ILE A 9 -43.87 19.89 -26.82
N PHE A 10 -44.47 20.95 -26.26
CA PHE A 10 -43.93 21.60 -25.07
C PHE A 10 -43.91 20.68 -23.85
N VAL A 11 -44.95 19.86 -23.67
CA VAL A 11 -44.98 18.85 -22.59
C VAL A 11 -43.93 17.76 -22.82
N GLY A 12 -43.75 17.30 -24.07
CA GLY A 12 -42.72 16.33 -24.42
C GLY A 12 -41.29 16.84 -24.17
N VAL A 13 -41.01 18.09 -24.53
CA VAL A 13 -39.69 18.73 -24.30
C VAL A 13 -39.44 18.97 -22.80
N ALA A 14 -40.47 19.38 -22.05
CA ALA A 14 -40.35 19.55 -20.60
C ALA A 14 -40.04 18.22 -19.88
N VAL A 15 -40.69 17.12 -20.29
CA VAL A 15 -40.41 15.78 -19.76
C VAL A 15 -38.99 15.32 -20.14
N LEU A 16 -38.54 15.58 -21.37
CA LEU A 16 -37.19 15.23 -21.82
C LEU A 16 -36.10 15.98 -21.03
N ILE A 17 -36.31 17.27 -20.74
CA ILE A 17 -35.38 18.09 -19.94
C ILE A 17 -35.31 17.60 -18.50
N VAL A 18 -36.44 17.20 -17.90
CA VAL A 18 -36.46 16.63 -16.53
C VAL A 18 -35.73 15.29 -16.48
N VAL A 19 -35.88 14.42 -17.48
CA VAL A 19 -35.14 13.15 -17.55
C VAL A 19 -33.63 13.37 -17.69
N LEU A 20 -33.20 14.34 -18.50
CA LEU A 20 -31.79 14.71 -18.63
C LEU A 20 -31.20 15.27 -17.32
N PHE A 21 -31.98 16.03 -16.54
CA PHE A 21 -31.56 16.53 -15.23
C PHE A 21 -31.45 15.44 -14.15
N VAL A 22 -32.25 14.36 -14.22
CA VAL A 22 -32.22 13.27 -13.24
C VAL A 22 -31.05 12.31 -13.48
N VAL A 23 -30.60 12.15 -14.73
CA VAL A 23 -29.51 11.23 -15.11
C VAL A 23 -28.13 11.89 -15.07
N GLY A 24 -28.05 13.23 -15.13
CA GLY A 24 -26.80 14.00 -15.09
C GLY A 24 -26.20 14.23 -13.69
N LYS A 25 -26.28 13.26 -12.77
CA LYS A 25 -25.55 13.37 -11.51
C LYS A 25 -24.04 13.22 -11.80
N PRO A 26 -23.19 14.22 -11.54
CA PRO A 26 -21.75 14.03 -11.62
C PRO A 26 -21.37 12.91 -10.66
N GLY A 27 -20.73 11.88 -11.21
CA GLY A 27 -20.21 10.77 -10.43
C GLY A 27 -19.35 11.33 -9.32
N THR A 28 -19.73 11.04 -8.08
CA THR A 28 -18.91 11.30 -6.91
C THR A 28 -17.56 10.65 -7.19
N ALA A 29 -16.53 11.47 -7.37
CA ALA A 29 -15.16 10.98 -7.39
C ALA A 29 -14.99 10.08 -6.15
N PRO A 30 -14.33 8.91 -6.27
CA PRO A 30 -14.06 8.11 -5.09
C PRO A 30 -13.34 9.03 -4.10
N ALA A 31 -13.98 9.19 -2.94
CA ALA A 31 -13.38 9.86 -1.80
C ALA A 31 -11.98 9.28 -1.63
N GLY A 32 -10.99 10.17 -1.47
CA GLY A 32 -9.62 9.78 -1.21
C GLY A 32 -9.62 8.65 -0.20
N ALA A 33 -9.04 7.52 -0.58
CA ALA A 33 -8.89 6.39 0.31
C ALA A 33 -8.20 6.94 1.56
N ASP A 34 -8.90 6.87 2.69
CA ASP A 34 -8.31 7.09 3.99
C ASP A 34 -7.14 6.10 4.11
N LEU A 35 -5.91 6.59 3.90
CA LEU A 35 -4.69 5.76 3.91
C LEU A 35 -4.29 5.33 5.32
N SER A 36 -5.10 5.64 6.34
CA SER A 36 -5.00 4.99 7.64
C SER A 36 -5.63 3.59 7.59
N GLN A 37 -5.02 2.69 6.82
CA GLN A 37 -5.13 1.28 7.16
C GLN A 37 -4.41 1.10 8.50
N ALA A 38 -5.18 1.01 9.58
CA ALA A 38 -4.69 0.54 10.85
C ALA A 38 -4.10 -0.86 10.63
N VAL A 39 -2.77 -0.94 10.65
CA VAL A 39 -2.03 -2.20 10.69
C VAL A 39 -2.55 -2.98 11.89
N ALA A 40 -3.05 -4.19 11.66
CA ALA A 40 -3.51 -5.07 12.75
C ALA A 40 -2.37 -5.27 13.76
N PRO A 41 -2.63 -5.18 15.09
CA PRO A 41 -1.58 -5.37 16.08
C PRO A 41 -1.08 -6.82 16.02
N GLY A 42 0.14 -6.98 15.53
CA GLY A 42 0.86 -8.24 15.59
C GLY A 42 1.70 -8.34 16.87
N THR A 43 2.38 -9.47 17.06
CA THR A 43 3.18 -9.75 18.27
C THR A 43 4.56 -9.06 18.27
N LEU A 44 4.95 -8.46 17.15
CA LEU A 44 6.10 -7.55 17.06
C LEU A 44 5.61 -6.10 17.02
N ALA A 45 6.42 -5.20 17.55
CA ALA A 45 6.17 -3.76 17.52
C ALA A 45 7.24 -3.07 16.65
N ALA A 46 6.91 -1.90 16.12
CA ALA A 46 7.87 -1.00 15.50
C ALA A 46 7.70 0.40 16.06
N ALA A 47 8.79 1.17 16.12
CA ALA A 47 8.74 2.57 16.58
C ALA A 47 7.81 3.40 15.68
N GLU A 48 7.79 3.06 14.40
CA GLU A 48 6.82 3.51 13.41
C GLU A 48 6.46 2.32 12.51
N SER A 49 5.19 2.18 12.12
CA SER A 49 4.73 1.11 11.22
C SER A 49 4.36 1.62 9.84
N ASN A 50 4.46 2.92 9.59
CA ASN A 50 4.24 3.53 8.29
C ASN A 50 5.21 4.68 8.07
N PHE A 51 5.79 4.77 6.87
CA PHE A 51 6.67 5.88 6.48
C PHE A 51 6.24 6.50 5.15
N ASP A 52 6.13 7.82 5.09
CA ASP A 52 5.81 8.55 3.88
C ASP A 52 7.07 9.17 3.27
N PHE A 53 7.45 8.71 2.07
CA PHE A 53 8.54 9.32 1.31
C PHE A 53 8.17 10.71 0.75
N GLY A 54 6.88 11.08 0.78
CA GLY A 54 6.40 12.31 0.17
C GLY A 54 6.52 12.26 -1.36
N ALA A 55 6.95 13.35 -1.97
CA ALA A 55 7.14 13.41 -3.43
C ALA A 55 8.44 12.71 -3.85
N VAL A 56 8.35 11.71 -4.72
CA VAL A 56 9.50 10.94 -5.22
C VAL A 56 9.51 10.99 -6.75
N SER A 57 10.57 11.54 -7.35
CA SER A 57 10.72 11.53 -8.81
C SER A 57 11.18 10.17 -9.32
N MET A 58 10.55 9.68 -10.39
CA MET A 58 11.01 8.47 -11.07
C MET A 58 12.46 8.59 -11.56
N ALA A 59 12.89 9.80 -11.94
CA ALA A 59 14.24 10.07 -12.40
C ALA A 59 15.29 10.08 -11.28
N ALA A 60 14.88 10.20 -10.01
CA ALA A 60 15.78 10.27 -8.85
C ALA A 60 16.32 8.90 -8.39
N GLY A 61 15.79 7.81 -8.94
CA GLY A 61 16.16 6.44 -8.58
C GLY A 61 15.40 5.91 -7.38
N LYS A 62 15.89 4.79 -6.82
CA LYS A 62 15.25 4.10 -5.70
C LYS A 62 15.37 4.91 -4.40
N VAL A 63 14.34 4.84 -3.57
CA VAL A 63 14.32 5.42 -2.21
C VAL A 63 14.27 4.32 -1.16
N THR A 64 14.89 4.54 -0.01
CA THR A 64 15.02 3.53 1.05
C THR A 64 14.67 4.12 2.42
N HIS A 65 13.95 3.34 3.22
CA HIS A 65 13.69 3.64 4.64
C HIS A 65 14.00 2.42 5.50
N THR A 66 14.38 2.63 6.76
CA THR A 66 14.69 1.56 7.70
C THR A 66 13.78 1.64 8.91
N PHE A 67 12.95 0.63 9.09
CA PHE A 67 12.13 0.45 10.29
C PHE A 67 12.92 -0.27 11.37
N VAL A 68 12.76 0.17 12.62
CA VAL A 68 13.22 -0.57 13.80
C VAL A 68 12.06 -1.40 14.34
N VAL A 69 12.24 -2.72 14.36
CA VAL A 69 11.25 -3.70 14.79
C VAL A 69 11.75 -4.38 16.06
N LYS A 70 10.89 -4.54 17.05
CA LYS A 70 11.20 -5.14 18.33
C LYS A 70 10.19 -6.22 18.71
N ASN A 71 10.67 -7.28 19.33
CA ASN A 71 9.80 -8.22 20.02
C ASN A 71 9.53 -7.75 21.45
N ASP A 72 8.41 -7.09 21.68
CA ASP A 72 7.98 -6.67 23.02
C ASP A 72 7.23 -7.77 23.79
N SER A 73 7.06 -8.96 23.20
CA SER A 73 6.44 -10.09 23.88
C SER A 73 7.45 -10.85 24.76
N ALA A 74 6.94 -11.59 25.73
CA ALA A 74 7.76 -12.47 26.59
C ALA A 74 8.18 -13.78 25.90
N ALA A 75 7.68 -14.06 24.69
CA ALA A 75 7.93 -15.28 23.95
C ALA A 75 8.78 -15.00 22.69
N PRO A 76 9.67 -15.93 22.28
CA PRO A 76 10.36 -15.80 21.00
C PRO A 76 9.36 -15.81 19.83
N GLN A 77 9.56 -14.93 18.85
CA GLN A 77 8.68 -14.85 17.67
C GLN A 77 9.36 -15.49 16.45
N PRO A 78 8.87 -16.63 15.96
CA PRO A 78 9.42 -17.27 14.76
C PRO A 78 8.95 -16.53 13.51
N LEU A 79 9.88 -15.94 12.76
CA LEU A 79 9.63 -15.33 11.47
C LEU A 79 9.85 -16.37 10.38
N THR A 80 8.76 -16.91 9.81
CA THR A 80 8.80 -17.96 8.78
C THR A 80 8.54 -17.43 7.38
N ARG A 81 7.86 -16.28 7.24
CA ARG A 81 7.66 -15.61 5.96
C ARG A 81 7.98 -14.12 6.04
N PHE A 82 8.71 -13.64 5.03
CA PHE A 82 9.11 -12.24 4.89
C PHE A 82 9.04 -11.86 3.41
N TYR A 83 8.15 -10.93 3.05
CA TYR A 83 7.88 -10.59 1.64
C TYR A 83 7.23 -9.20 1.51
N THR A 84 7.22 -8.66 0.29
CA THR A 84 6.60 -7.36 -0.02
C THR A 84 5.27 -7.52 -0.76
N SER A 85 4.45 -6.47 -0.80
CA SER A 85 3.16 -6.50 -1.50
C SER A 85 3.25 -6.24 -3.01
N CYS A 86 4.38 -5.73 -3.51
CA CYS A 86 4.59 -5.35 -4.91
C CYS A 86 6.02 -5.66 -5.34
N MET A 87 6.22 -6.07 -6.59
CA MET A 87 7.55 -6.24 -7.19
C MET A 87 8.37 -4.94 -7.28
N CYS A 88 7.72 -3.79 -7.15
CA CYS A 88 8.34 -2.47 -7.09
C CYS A 88 8.96 -2.15 -5.72
N THR A 89 8.87 -3.08 -4.76
CA THR A 89 9.39 -2.92 -3.41
C THR A 89 10.22 -4.13 -3.03
N GLU A 90 11.41 -3.88 -2.50
CA GLU A 90 12.34 -4.86 -1.97
C GLU A 90 12.52 -4.64 -0.47
N ALA A 91 12.72 -5.70 0.31
CA ALA A 91 12.97 -5.59 1.75
C ALA A 91 14.16 -6.44 2.19
N THR A 92 14.99 -5.90 3.09
CA THR A 92 16.14 -6.59 3.69
C THR A 92 15.98 -6.59 5.20
N LEU A 93 16.12 -7.76 5.82
CA LEU A 93 16.11 -7.92 7.27
C LEU A 93 17.55 -7.90 7.80
N ILE A 94 17.79 -7.14 8.85
CA ILE A 94 19.10 -7.01 9.49
C ILE A 94 18.96 -7.43 10.95
N GLN A 95 19.59 -8.54 11.32
CA GLN A 95 19.58 -9.07 12.69
C GLN A 95 21.01 -9.40 13.12
N GLY A 96 21.46 -8.85 14.25
CA GLY A 96 22.82 -9.09 14.76
C GLY A 96 23.93 -8.75 13.75
N GLY A 97 23.72 -7.72 12.91
CA GLY A 97 24.64 -7.33 11.84
C GLY A 97 24.59 -8.18 10.56
N ARG A 98 23.84 -9.30 10.56
CA ARG A 98 23.62 -10.11 9.36
C ARG A 98 22.50 -9.53 8.53
N ARG A 99 22.80 -9.22 7.26
CA ARG A 99 21.81 -8.79 6.26
C ARG A 99 21.24 -10.00 5.53
N MET A 100 19.92 -10.08 5.43
CA MET A 100 19.19 -11.17 4.78
C MET A 100 18.18 -10.60 3.79
N GLY A 101 18.24 -11.06 2.54
CA GLY A 101 17.48 -10.49 1.42
C GLY A 101 18.41 -9.92 0.34
N PRO A 102 17.91 -9.04 -0.55
CA PRO A 102 16.54 -8.51 -0.54
C PRO A 102 15.48 -9.55 -0.91
N VAL A 103 14.28 -9.42 -0.34
CA VAL A 103 13.09 -10.18 -0.72
C VAL A 103 12.14 -9.28 -1.50
N GLY A 104 11.35 -9.88 -2.39
CA GLY A 104 10.33 -9.18 -3.18
C GLY A 104 8.93 -9.74 -2.93
N MET A 105 8.05 -9.54 -3.92
CA MET A 105 6.67 -9.97 -3.85
C MET A 105 6.55 -11.50 -3.90
N ALA A 106 5.74 -12.06 -3.00
CA ALA A 106 5.43 -13.49 -3.00
C ALA A 106 4.87 -13.95 -4.37
N GLY A 107 5.39 -15.06 -4.88
CA GLY A 107 5.02 -15.61 -6.19
C GLY A 107 5.73 -14.99 -7.40
N HIS A 108 6.41 -13.85 -7.23
CA HIS A 108 7.26 -13.22 -8.26
C HIS A 108 8.75 -13.25 -7.89
N SER A 109 9.06 -13.62 -6.64
CA SER A 109 10.40 -13.93 -6.16
C SER A 109 10.30 -15.07 -5.14
N PRO A 110 11.35 -15.90 -4.98
CA PRO A 110 11.37 -16.90 -3.92
C PRO A 110 11.16 -16.22 -2.57
N VAL A 111 10.08 -16.56 -1.88
CA VAL A 111 9.90 -16.15 -0.49
C VAL A 111 10.82 -17.04 0.33
N PRO A 112 11.83 -16.48 1.01
CA PRO A 112 12.70 -17.30 1.82
C PRO A 112 11.88 -17.91 2.96
N ASN A 113 12.06 -19.21 3.15
CA ASN A 113 11.65 -19.87 4.39
C ASN A 113 12.82 -19.81 5.36
N TRP A 114 12.96 -18.68 6.05
CA TRP A 114 13.97 -18.54 7.09
C TRP A 114 13.42 -19.15 8.37
N ASN A 115 14.15 -20.08 8.99
CA ASN A 115 13.88 -20.47 10.38
C ASN A 115 14.55 -19.45 11.31
N LEU A 116 14.06 -18.21 11.25
CA LEU A 116 14.56 -17.11 12.04
C LEU A 116 13.68 -16.91 13.27
N THR A 117 14.29 -16.59 14.39
CA THR A 117 13.57 -16.23 15.62
C THR A 117 14.04 -14.87 16.08
N ILE A 118 13.10 -14.00 16.43
CA ILE A 118 13.37 -12.73 17.12
C ILE A 118 13.12 -12.97 18.61
N ALA A 119 14.17 -12.92 19.42
CA ALA A 119 14.10 -13.21 20.85
C ALA A 119 13.33 -12.11 21.62
N PRO A 120 12.77 -12.40 22.81
CA PRO A 120 12.16 -11.38 23.66
C PRO A 120 13.10 -10.20 23.91
N GLY A 121 12.62 -8.99 23.66
CA GLY A 121 13.40 -7.75 23.79
C GLY A 121 14.42 -7.49 22.68
N GLU A 122 14.59 -8.39 21.71
CA GLU A 122 15.50 -8.20 20.59
C GLU A 122 14.94 -7.17 19.59
N GLU A 123 15.86 -6.33 19.09
CA GLU A 123 15.60 -5.37 18.02
C GLU A 123 16.27 -5.83 16.71
N VAL A 124 15.53 -5.73 15.62
CA VAL A 124 15.98 -5.97 14.25
C VAL A 124 15.63 -4.77 13.38
N GLN A 125 16.31 -4.62 12.25
CA GLN A 125 15.99 -3.58 11.28
C GLN A 125 15.40 -4.18 10.01
N VAL A 126 14.39 -3.51 9.47
CA VAL A 126 13.79 -3.83 8.17
C VAL A 126 14.03 -2.66 7.23
N GLU A 127 14.97 -2.83 6.31
CA GLU A 127 15.30 -1.87 5.27
C GLU A 127 14.39 -2.12 4.07
N VAL A 128 13.55 -1.13 3.73
CA VAL A 128 12.56 -1.20 2.64
C VAL A 128 12.99 -0.25 1.53
N THR A 129 13.15 -0.77 0.33
CA THR A 129 13.54 -0.01 -0.85
C THR A 129 12.41 -0.01 -1.87
N PHE A 130 12.01 1.17 -2.34
CA PHE A 130 10.98 1.37 -3.36
C PHE A 130 11.61 1.89 -4.66
N ASP A 131 11.22 1.27 -5.77
CA ASP A 131 11.56 1.70 -7.13
C ASP A 131 10.39 2.48 -7.75
N PRO A 132 10.45 3.83 -7.79
CA PRO A 132 9.40 4.64 -8.38
C PRO A 132 9.27 4.46 -9.90
N ALA A 133 10.30 3.97 -10.58
CA ALA A 133 10.33 3.82 -12.03
C ALA A 133 9.80 2.45 -12.52
N ALA A 134 9.53 1.51 -11.61
CA ALA A 134 9.17 0.12 -11.94
C ALA A 134 7.96 -0.02 -12.89
N HIS A 135 7.04 0.95 -12.90
CA HIS A 135 5.83 0.95 -13.74
C HIS A 135 5.87 2.01 -14.86
N GLY A 136 6.98 2.73 -15.03
CA GLY A 136 7.08 3.85 -15.96
C GLY A 136 6.01 4.93 -15.71
N PRO A 137 5.59 5.70 -16.73
CA PRO A 137 4.61 6.78 -16.57
C PRO A 137 3.26 6.36 -15.98
N ALA A 138 2.89 5.08 -16.08
CA ALA A 138 1.67 4.54 -15.48
C ALA A 138 1.76 4.43 -13.93
N GLY A 139 2.97 4.52 -13.37
CA GLY A 139 3.22 4.51 -11.92
C GLY A 139 3.19 5.88 -11.23
N ILE A 140 2.90 6.96 -11.97
CA ILE A 140 2.82 8.33 -11.42
C ILE A 140 1.58 8.47 -10.52
N GLY A 141 1.73 9.16 -9.39
CA GLY A 141 0.68 9.42 -8.41
C GLY A 141 0.91 8.73 -7.07
N ALA A 142 -0.13 8.73 -6.24
CA ALA A 142 -0.07 8.17 -4.89
C ALA A 142 0.07 6.64 -4.93
N ILE A 143 0.96 6.11 -4.09
CA ILE A 143 1.17 4.68 -3.88
C ILE A 143 1.19 4.36 -2.39
N ALA A 144 0.80 3.12 -2.07
CA ALA A 144 0.97 2.52 -0.76
C ALA A 144 1.48 1.09 -0.95
N ARG A 145 2.51 0.70 -0.22
CA ARG A 145 3.13 -0.64 -0.28
C ARG A 145 3.36 -1.15 1.13
N GLU A 146 3.49 -2.47 1.22
CA GLU A 146 3.62 -3.17 2.49
C GLU A 146 4.78 -4.15 2.45
N VAL A 147 5.40 -4.34 3.61
CA VAL A 147 6.29 -5.45 3.92
C VAL A 147 5.65 -6.24 5.06
N ARG A 148 5.53 -7.56 4.90
CA ARG A 148 4.89 -8.43 5.90
C ARG A 148 5.89 -9.37 6.53
N LEU A 149 5.82 -9.44 7.84
CA LEU A 149 6.54 -10.37 8.69
C LEU A 149 5.50 -11.34 9.26
N GLU A 150 5.64 -12.64 9.00
CA GLU A 150 4.68 -13.64 9.44
C GLU A 150 5.36 -14.86 10.05
N SER A 151 4.61 -15.52 10.93
CA SER A 151 4.89 -16.85 11.46
C SER A 151 3.93 -17.87 10.85
N ASP A 152 4.11 -19.14 11.19
CA ASP A 152 3.17 -20.20 10.83
C ASP A 152 1.79 -20.01 11.48
N THR A 153 1.72 -19.25 12.57
CA THR A 153 0.47 -18.94 13.29
C THR A 153 -0.23 -17.67 12.80
N GLY A 154 0.40 -16.91 11.90
CA GLY A 154 -0.18 -15.69 11.31
C GLY A 154 0.78 -14.50 11.29
N THR A 155 0.23 -13.33 10.97
CA THR A 155 0.97 -12.08 10.83
C THR A 155 1.57 -11.63 12.16
N LEU A 156 2.89 -11.37 12.15
CA LEU A 156 3.63 -10.82 13.28
C LEU A 156 3.68 -9.30 13.25
N LEU A 157 3.79 -8.70 12.06
CA LEU A 157 3.81 -7.25 11.83
C LEU A 157 3.67 -6.95 10.33
N THR A 158 3.02 -5.82 10.01
CA THR A 158 3.03 -5.22 8.67
C THR A 158 3.66 -3.83 8.76
N LEU A 159 4.57 -3.52 7.83
CA LEU A 159 5.19 -2.21 7.71
C LEU A 159 4.72 -1.57 6.40
N GLY A 160 4.20 -0.35 6.48
CA GLY A 160 3.71 0.42 5.34
C GLY A 160 4.71 1.45 4.85
N ILE A 161 4.76 1.65 3.54
CA ILE A 161 5.35 2.86 2.95
C ILE A 161 4.36 3.53 2.01
N THR A 162 4.38 4.85 1.97
CA THR A 162 3.63 5.66 1.00
C THR A 162 4.57 6.59 0.25
N ALA A 163 4.15 6.99 -0.96
CA ALA A 163 4.80 8.05 -1.72
C ALA A 163 3.80 8.66 -2.71
N ASN A 164 4.12 9.85 -3.21
CA ASN A 164 3.53 10.41 -4.40
C ASN A 164 4.59 10.46 -5.51
N VAL A 165 4.51 9.54 -6.45
CA VAL A 165 5.46 9.42 -7.56
C VAL A 165 5.22 10.56 -8.53
N THR A 166 6.28 11.29 -8.85
CA THR A 166 6.29 12.35 -9.87
C THR A 166 7.16 11.93 -11.05
N PRO A 167 7.00 12.55 -12.23
CA PRO A 167 7.91 12.36 -13.35
C PRO A 167 9.40 12.42 -12.96
#